data_AF-A0AAP0KSP9-F1
#
_entry.id   AF-A0AAP0KSP9-F1
#
_cell.length_a   1.000
_cell.length_b   1.000
_cell.length_c   1.000
_cell.angle_alpha   90.00
_cell.angle_beta   90.00
_cell.angle_gamma   90.00
#
_symmetry.space_group_name_H-M   'P 1'
#
loop_
_entity.id
_entity.type
_entity.pdbx_description
1 polymer ?
#
loop_
_entity_poly.entity_id
_entity_poly.type
_entity_poly.pdbx_seq_one_letter_code
_entity_poly.pdbx_strand_id
1 'polypeptide(L)'
;MQVSTIWLHRADTRLAGENRAISEDVLRNAIGATEEGFLNSVRATVGAKPTIVAVGSCCLVGVLWNGTLHIANLGDSRAVSKAIGDAHLKSTEFVLDPSFPRYQLNEPLTRPVLSAEPSISTRVIGPKDKFLIFASDGLWDHVTNQEAAELVHKYPRAGIAKRLIKKALTEAARKNRMTYAELLQRTPPRRQFHDDISVIVLFLDHKLLSKQTSVTELSVRGFTENADASDFSFVDGIEANRS
;
A
#
# COMPACT_ATOMS: atom_id res chain seq x y z
N MET A 1 -12.59 6.08 -4.39
CA MET A 1 -11.75 5.16 -5.20
C MET A 1 -10.64 4.72 -4.28
N GLN A 2 -10.80 3.57 -3.63
CA GLN A 2 -9.81 3.04 -2.70
C GLN A 2 -8.72 2.40 -3.57
N VAL A 3 -7.57 3.04 -3.66
CA VAL A 3 -6.39 2.46 -4.31
C VAL A 3 -5.57 1.86 -3.18
N SER A 4 -5.54 0.54 -3.08
CA SER A 4 -4.63 -0.13 -2.15
C SER A 4 -3.21 0.06 -2.67
N THR A 5 -2.45 0.97 -2.05
CA THR A 5 -1.08 1.26 -2.48
C THR A 5 -0.11 0.58 -1.53
N ILE A 6 0.65 -0.37 -2.04
CA ILE A 6 1.73 -1.02 -1.29
C ILE A 6 3.01 -0.24 -1.58
N TRP A 7 3.59 0.39 -0.54
CA TRP A 7 4.89 1.03 -0.64
C TRP A 7 5.95 0.12 -0.03
N LEU A 8 6.92 -0.29 -0.85
CA LEU A 8 8.10 -1.02 -0.38
C LEU A 8 9.31 -0.15 -0.60
N HIS A 9 9.96 0.23 0.49
CA HIS A 9 11.17 1.03 0.46
C HIS A 9 12.25 0.32 1.28
N ARG A 10 13.40 0.10 0.66
CA ARG A 10 14.60 -0.34 1.38
C ARG A 10 15.21 0.92 1.98
N ALA A 11 14.98 1.14 3.26
CA ALA A 11 15.40 2.37 3.91
C ALA A 11 16.91 2.62 3.77
N ASP A 12 17.24 3.84 3.33
CA ASP A 12 18.56 4.46 3.49
C ASP A 12 18.61 5.21 4.83
N THR A 13 19.81 5.57 5.26
CA THR A 13 20.14 6.41 6.43
C THR A 13 19.39 7.74 6.53
N ARG A 14 18.66 8.15 5.49
CA ARG A 14 17.82 9.37 5.45
C ARG A 14 16.42 9.21 6.06
N LEU A 15 15.88 7.98 6.08
CA LEU A 15 14.63 7.67 6.79
C LEU A 15 14.86 7.34 8.25
N ALA A 16 16.06 6.88 8.56
CA ALA A 16 16.44 6.72 9.95
C ALA A 16 16.47 8.11 10.61
N GLY A 17 15.83 8.24 11.78
CA GLY A 17 15.97 9.44 12.60
C GLY A 17 17.43 9.68 12.99
N GLU A 18 17.68 10.67 13.85
CA GLU A 18 19.01 11.11 14.28
C GLU A 18 19.99 9.98 14.69
N ASN A 19 19.47 8.80 15.06
CA ASN A 19 20.21 7.59 15.42
C ASN A 19 20.54 6.58 14.30
N ARG A 20 20.27 6.85 13.01
CA ARG A 20 20.55 5.93 11.89
C ARG A 20 19.93 4.51 12.05
N ALA A 21 18.83 4.38 12.79
CA ALA A 21 18.08 3.13 12.94
C ALA A 21 16.61 3.30 12.52
N ILE A 22 16.03 2.23 11.98
CA ILE A 22 14.58 2.14 11.76
C ILE A 22 13.91 1.76 13.09
N SER A 23 12.95 2.58 13.51
CA SER A 23 12.12 2.37 14.69
C SER A 23 10.63 2.43 14.31
N GLU A 24 9.77 2.03 15.25
CA GLU A 24 8.32 2.23 15.08
C GLU A 24 7.97 3.71 14.89
N ASP A 25 8.62 4.59 15.65
CA ASP A 25 8.36 6.05 15.60
C ASP A 25 8.70 6.63 14.22
N VAL A 26 9.77 6.16 13.57
CA VAL A 26 10.10 6.57 12.19
C VAL A 26 8.95 6.26 11.24
N LEU A 27 8.36 5.06 11.34
CA LEU A 27 7.25 4.64 10.48
C LEU A 27 5.97 5.40 10.81
N ARG A 28 5.66 5.63 12.10
CA ARG A 28 4.51 6.44 12.54
C ARG A 28 4.64 7.87 12.02
N ASN A 29 5.81 8.48 12.20
CA ASN A 29 6.07 9.86 11.78
C ASN A 29 5.99 10.01 10.26
N ALA A 30 6.52 9.05 9.49
CA ALA A 30 6.43 9.10 8.03
C ALA A 30 4.97 9.01 7.52
N ILE A 31 4.17 8.12 8.11
CA ILE A 31 2.74 7.99 7.79
C ILE A 31 1.97 9.25 8.23
N GLY A 32 2.24 9.75 9.43
CA GLY A 32 1.64 10.97 9.96
C GLY A 32 1.94 12.20 9.10
N ALA A 33 3.20 12.38 8.68
CA ALA A 33 3.60 13.47 7.79
C ALA A 33 2.93 13.36 6.41
N THR A 34 2.73 12.15 5.90
CA THR A 34 2.00 11.91 4.64
C THR A 34 0.53 12.30 4.78
N GLU A 35 -0.12 11.92 5.88
CA GLU A 35 -1.49 12.32 6.19
C GLU A 35 -1.63 13.84 6.33
N GLU A 36 -0.73 14.47 7.10
CA GLU A 36 -0.75 15.92 7.29
C GLU A 36 -0.59 16.67 5.96
N GLY A 37 0.35 16.23 5.12
CA GLY A 37 0.54 16.76 3.78
C GLY A 37 -0.72 16.64 2.92
N PHE A 38 -1.42 15.51 3.00
CA PHE A 38 -2.70 15.32 2.31
C PHE A 38 -3.78 16.26 2.85
N LEU A 39 -3.95 16.37 4.17
CA LEU A 39 -4.95 17.26 4.78
C LEU A 39 -4.69 18.73 4.42
N ASN A 40 -3.43 19.16 4.36
CA ASN A 40 -3.06 20.50 3.90
C ASN A 40 -3.44 20.73 2.44
N SER A 41 -3.26 19.73 1.57
CA SER A 41 -3.73 19.77 0.18
C SER A 41 -5.26 19.85 0.07
N VAL A 42 -5.97 19.10 0.91
CA VAL A 42 -7.44 19.16 1.00
C VAL A 42 -7.90 20.57 1.38
N ARG A 43 -7.34 21.16 2.45
CA ARG A 43 -7.66 22.54 2.87
C ARG A 43 -7.46 23.56 1.74
N ALA A 44 -6.37 23.43 0.99
CA ALA A 44 -6.05 24.34 -0.11
C ALA A 44 -6.99 24.19 -1.33
N THR A 45 -7.57 23.01 -1.55
CA THR A 45 -8.26 22.69 -2.82
C THR A 45 -9.75 22.39 -2.67
N VAL A 46 -10.26 22.17 -1.46
CA VAL A 46 -11.66 21.76 -1.21
C VAL A 46 -12.67 22.73 -1.80
N GLY A 47 -12.39 24.04 -1.81
CA GLY A 47 -13.28 25.04 -2.41
C GLY A 47 -13.44 24.87 -3.93
N ALA A 48 -12.39 24.45 -4.63
CA ALA A 48 -12.42 24.21 -6.08
C ALA A 48 -12.83 22.78 -6.43
N LYS A 49 -12.48 21.79 -5.59
CA LYS A 49 -12.77 20.38 -5.80
C LYS A 49 -13.26 19.73 -4.49
N PRO A 50 -14.54 19.90 -4.14
CA PRO A 50 -15.07 19.43 -2.86
C PRO A 50 -14.92 17.93 -2.64
N THR A 51 -14.97 17.13 -3.70
CA THR A 51 -14.86 15.66 -3.61
C THR A 51 -13.50 15.15 -3.14
N ILE A 52 -12.47 16.00 -3.05
CA ILE A 52 -11.14 15.60 -2.57
C ILE A 52 -11.16 15.11 -1.11
N VAL A 53 -12.09 15.61 -0.28
CA VAL A 53 -12.21 15.20 1.14
C VAL A 53 -12.62 13.72 1.30
N ALA A 54 -13.16 13.12 0.26
CA ALA A 54 -13.59 11.72 0.21
C ALA A 54 -12.59 10.82 -0.55
N VAL A 55 -11.39 11.34 -0.83
CA VAL A 55 -10.29 10.56 -1.36
C VAL A 55 -9.50 10.01 -0.19
N GLY A 56 -9.33 8.70 -0.17
CA GLY A 56 -8.49 8.00 0.80
C GLY A 56 -7.94 6.69 0.26
N SER A 57 -6.99 6.13 0.99
CA SER A 57 -6.23 4.94 0.61
C SER A 57 -5.78 4.16 1.85
N CYS A 58 -5.91 2.83 1.78
CA CYS A 58 -5.22 1.93 2.69
C CYS A 58 -3.76 1.80 2.29
N CYS A 59 -2.87 1.69 3.28
CA CYS A 59 -1.44 1.65 3.07
C CYS A 59 -0.82 0.49 3.84
N LEU A 60 0.01 -0.30 3.15
CA LEU A 60 0.85 -1.33 3.76
C LEU A 60 2.31 -1.04 3.41
N VAL A 61 3.12 -0.83 4.44
CA VAL A 61 4.54 -0.51 4.32
C VAL A 61 5.38 -1.63 4.92
N GLY A 62 6.35 -2.13 4.15
CA GLY A 62 7.35 -3.08 4.61
C GLY A 62 8.76 -2.49 4.49
N VAL A 63 9.51 -2.44 5.59
CA VAL A 63 10.90 -1.99 5.64
C VAL A 63 11.78 -3.13 6.17
N LEU A 64 12.73 -3.59 5.36
CA LEU A 64 13.73 -4.57 5.78
C LEU A 64 15.03 -3.83 6.15
N TRP A 65 15.36 -3.81 7.43
CA TRP A 65 16.53 -3.12 7.98
C TRP A 65 17.31 -4.03 8.91
N ASN A 66 18.62 -4.18 8.66
CA ASN A 66 19.53 -4.99 9.49
C ASN A 66 19.02 -6.41 9.83
N GLY A 67 18.44 -7.11 8.86
CA GLY A 67 17.88 -8.46 9.06
C GLY A 67 16.53 -8.48 9.78
N THR A 68 15.96 -7.33 10.10
CA THR A 68 14.66 -7.19 10.76
C THR A 68 13.66 -6.56 9.79
N LEU A 69 12.50 -7.21 9.63
CA LEU A 69 11.38 -6.72 8.86
C LEU A 69 10.44 -5.94 9.79
N HIS A 70 10.20 -4.68 9.45
CA HIS A 70 9.19 -3.84 10.06
C HIS A 70 8.01 -3.68 9.10
N ILE A 71 6.80 -3.89 9.59
CA ILE A 71 5.57 -3.77 8.81
C ILE A 71 4.68 -2.73 9.49
N ALA A 72 4.34 -1.66 8.79
CA ALA A 72 3.33 -0.71 9.21
C ALA A 72 2.09 -0.89 8.34
N ASN A 73 0.99 -1.33 8.95
CA ASN A 73 -0.29 -1.53 8.30
C ASN A 73 -1.28 -0.42 8.70
N LEU A 74 -1.81 0.28 7.71
CA LEU A 74 -2.87 1.25 7.84
C LEU A 74 -4.06 0.76 7.01
N GLY A 75 -4.79 -0.18 7.61
CA GLY A 75 -5.85 -1.00 7.02
C GLY A 75 -6.43 -1.97 8.07
N ASP A 76 -7.02 -3.07 7.63
CA ASP A 76 -8.43 -3.43 7.88
C ASP A 76 -8.78 -3.96 9.28
N SER A 77 -8.64 -3.10 10.31
CA SER A 77 -9.15 -3.36 11.65
C SER A 77 -10.66 -3.14 11.76
N ARG A 78 -11.39 -4.19 12.15
CA ARG A 78 -12.87 -4.24 12.27
C ARG A 78 -13.49 -3.42 13.41
N ALA A 79 -12.71 -2.74 14.26
CA ALA A 79 -13.22 -1.91 15.37
C ALA A 79 -13.04 -0.39 15.15
N VAL A 80 -12.01 0.02 14.40
CA VAL A 80 -11.75 1.39 13.95
C VAL A 80 -11.08 1.28 12.58
N SER A 81 -11.74 1.80 11.55
CA SER A 81 -11.19 1.78 10.19
C SER A 81 -9.96 2.70 10.11
N LYS A 82 -8.92 2.28 9.38
CA LYS A 82 -7.63 2.96 9.29
C LYS A 82 -7.31 3.28 7.83
N ALA A 83 -7.00 4.54 7.53
CA ALA A 83 -6.67 4.98 6.17
C ALA A 83 -5.94 6.32 6.18
N ILE A 84 -5.17 6.61 5.12
CA ILE A 84 -4.73 7.97 4.78
C ILE A 84 -5.85 8.65 3.98
N GLY A 85 -6.08 9.94 4.23
CA GLY A 85 -7.13 10.72 3.59
C GLY A 85 -8.50 10.50 4.20
N ASP A 86 -9.57 10.51 3.40
CA ASP A 86 -10.96 10.47 3.88
C ASP A 86 -11.22 11.52 4.96
N ALA A 87 -10.76 12.75 4.69
CA ALA A 87 -10.76 13.87 5.63
C ALA A 87 -12.14 14.11 6.27
N HIS A 88 -13.22 13.95 5.49
CA HIS A 88 -14.61 14.09 5.96
C HIS A 88 -15.02 13.10 7.07
N LEU A 89 -14.28 11.99 7.24
CA LEU A 89 -14.50 10.98 8.30
C LEU A 89 -13.59 11.17 9.51
N LYS A 90 -12.66 12.12 9.44
CA LYS A 90 -11.65 12.39 10.48
C LYS A 90 -11.92 13.67 11.25
N SER A 91 -12.48 14.68 10.61
CA SER A 91 -12.75 15.97 11.24
C SER A 91 -14.05 16.58 10.72
N THR A 92 -14.79 17.24 11.62
CA THR A 92 -15.98 18.02 11.27
C THR A 92 -15.64 19.23 10.41
N GLU A 93 -14.37 19.64 10.37
CA GLU A 93 -13.82 20.68 9.46
C GLU A 93 -14.10 20.36 7.98
N PHE A 94 -14.17 19.09 7.59
CA PHE A 94 -14.26 18.65 6.20
C PHE A 94 -15.63 18.08 5.81
N VAL A 95 -16.68 18.40 6.58
CA VAL A 95 -18.06 17.99 6.26
C VAL A 95 -18.52 18.74 5.01
N LEU A 96 -18.99 17.99 4.01
CA LEU A 96 -19.47 18.56 2.76
C LEU A 96 -20.89 19.10 2.85
N ASP A 97 -21.18 20.10 2.02
CA ASP A 97 -22.51 20.66 1.79
C ASP A 97 -23.51 19.57 1.34
N PRO A 98 -24.82 19.71 1.69
CA PRO A 98 -25.88 18.82 1.21
C PRO A 98 -25.99 18.62 -0.30
N SER A 99 -25.38 19.47 -1.12
CA SER A 99 -25.20 19.25 -2.56
C SER A 99 -24.37 18.01 -2.90
N PHE A 100 -23.69 17.39 -1.93
CA PHE A 100 -22.89 16.16 -2.09
C PHE A 100 -23.47 14.97 -1.28
N PRO A 101 -24.69 14.50 -1.59
CA PRO A 101 -25.44 13.54 -0.75
C PRO A 101 -24.73 12.19 -0.56
N ARG A 102 -23.84 11.80 -1.48
CA ARG A 102 -23.08 10.54 -1.37
C ARG A 102 -22.02 10.54 -0.27
N TYR A 103 -21.63 11.70 0.23
CA TYR A 103 -20.58 11.87 1.25
C TYR A 103 -21.11 12.56 2.51
N GLN A 104 -22.43 12.72 2.60
CA GLN A 104 -23.08 13.20 3.80
C GLN A 104 -23.09 12.10 4.85
N LEU A 105 -22.90 12.53 6.09
CA LEU A 105 -23.17 11.73 7.27
C LEU A 105 -24.58 12.07 7.74
N ASN A 106 -25.36 11.04 8.09
CA ASN A 106 -26.72 11.22 8.60
C ASN A 106 -26.74 12.07 9.88
N GLU A 107 -25.66 12.00 10.67
CA GLU A 107 -25.45 12.79 11.87
C GLU A 107 -24.02 13.37 11.89
N PRO A 108 -23.81 14.58 12.45
CA PRO A 108 -22.47 15.14 12.63
C PRO A 108 -21.58 14.22 13.47
N LEU A 109 -20.32 14.05 13.07
CA LEU A 109 -19.36 13.27 13.85
C LEU A 109 -19.10 13.93 15.20
N THR A 110 -19.35 13.19 16.27
CA THR A 110 -18.95 13.58 17.63
C THR A 110 -17.48 13.24 17.92
N ARG A 111 -16.88 12.35 17.11
CA ARG A 111 -15.47 11.95 17.17
C ARG A 111 -14.99 11.43 15.80
N PRO A 112 -13.67 11.45 15.51
CA PRO A 112 -13.11 10.82 14.32
C PRO A 112 -13.47 9.33 14.27
N VAL A 113 -13.95 8.86 13.12
CA VAL A 113 -14.25 7.42 12.90
C VAL A 113 -13.17 6.71 12.11
N LEU A 114 -12.25 7.47 11.49
CA LEU A 114 -11.02 6.99 10.87
C LEU A 114 -9.79 7.48 11.63
N SER A 115 -8.76 6.65 11.65
CA SER A 115 -7.43 7.01 12.17
C SER A 115 -6.35 6.78 11.12
N ALA A 116 -5.39 7.70 11.04
CA ALA A 116 -4.15 7.52 10.28
C ALA A 116 -3.04 6.82 11.09
N GLU A 117 -3.36 6.29 12.27
CA GLU A 117 -2.40 5.63 13.15
C GLU A 117 -2.13 4.16 12.72
N PRO A 118 -0.92 3.82 12.26
CA PRO A 118 -0.61 2.49 11.76
C PRO A 118 -0.52 1.45 12.89
N SER A 119 -0.91 0.21 12.58
CA SER A 119 -0.54 -0.96 13.37
C SER A 119 0.86 -1.41 12.92
N ILE A 120 1.83 -1.41 13.84
CA ILE A 120 3.21 -1.78 13.52
C ILE A 120 3.51 -3.17 14.10
N SER A 121 4.20 -3.98 13.31
CA SER A 121 4.72 -5.29 13.73
C SER A 121 6.14 -5.46 13.23
N THR A 122 6.97 -6.15 14.02
CA THR A 122 8.38 -6.35 13.72
C THR A 122 8.72 -7.84 13.81
N ARG A 123 9.54 -8.33 12.89
CA ARG A 123 10.00 -9.72 12.85
C ARG A 123 11.45 -9.81 12.39
N VAL A 124 12.27 -10.54 13.14
CA VAL A 124 13.63 -10.91 12.70
C VAL A 124 13.54 -11.97 11.61
N ILE A 125 14.22 -11.74 10.49
CA ILE A 125 14.29 -12.67 9.37
C ILE A 125 15.25 -13.81 9.73
N GLY A 126 14.72 -15.03 9.76
CA GLY A 126 15.50 -16.23 10.00
C GLY A 126 16.05 -16.85 8.72
N PRO A 127 17.07 -17.72 8.80
CA PRO A 127 17.69 -18.36 7.63
C PRO A 127 16.74 -19.30 6.85
N LYS A 128 15.59 -19.66 7.44
CA LYS A 128 14.56 -20.48 6.80
C LYS A 128 13.52 -19.64 6.03
N ASP A 129 13.48 -18.33 6.25
CA ASP A 129 12.51 -17.45 5.61
C ASP A 129 12.93 -17.21 4.15
N LYS A 130 12.16 -17.69 3.17
CA LYS A 130 12.59 -17.69 1.75
C LYS A 130 12.05 -16.50 0.96
N PHE A 131 10.88 -16.02 1.33
CA PHE A 131 10.17 -14.96 0.63
C PHE A 131 9.13 -14.30 1.54
N LEU A 132 8.69 -13.11 1.12
CA LEU A 132 7.57 -12.37 1.70
C LEU A 132 6.54 -12.13 0.60
N ILE A 133 5.25 -12.20 0.94
CA ILE A 133 4.14 -11.87 0.04
C ILE A 133 3.39 -10.71 0.66
N PHE A 134 3.40 -9.56 -0.02
CA PHE A 134 2.53 -8.43 0.29
C PHE A 134 1.42 -8.41 -0.75
N ALA A 135 0.17 -8.32 -0.31
CA ALA A 135 -0.96 -8.21 -1.22
C ALA A 135 -2.14 -7.47 -0.58
N SER A 136 -3.00 -6.89 -1.41
CA SER A 136 -4.28 -6.31 -0.98
C SER A 136 -5.31 -7.41 -0.65
N ASP A 137 -6.36 -7.02 0.06
CA ASP A 137 -7.50 -7.90 0.41
C ASP A 137 -8.11 -8.60 -0.81
N GLY A 138 -8.12 -7.95 -1.97
CA GLY A 138 -8.56 -8.58 -3.21
C GLY A 138 -7.83 -9.90 -3.56
N LEU A 139 -6.60 -10.13 -3.06
CA LEU A 139 -5.97 -11.46 -3.11
C LEU A 139 -6.49 -12.38 -1.99
N TRP A 140 -6.42 -11.91 -0.75
CA TRP A 140 -6.64 -12.71 0.46
C TRP A 140 -8.11 -13.13 0.65
N ASP A 141 -9.05 -12.41 0.06
CA ASP A 141 -10.48 -12.77 -0.03
C ASP A 141 -10.71 -14.08 -0.80
N HIS A 142 -9.76 -14.45 -1.67
CA HIS A 142 -9.90 -15.57 -2.59
C HIS A 142 -8.81 -16.63 -2.44
N VAL A 143 -7.66 -16.31 -1.83
CA VAL A 143 -6.51 -17.20 -1.69
C VAL A 143 -6.06 -17.22 -0.24
N THR A 144 -5.93 -18.41 0.33
CA THR A 144 -5.42 -18.55 1.70
C THR A 144 -3.90 -18.33 1.77
N ASN A 145 -3.39 -17.96 2.95
CA ASN A 145 -1.95 -17.79 3.18
C ASN A 145 -1.15 -19.03 2.77
N GLN A 146 -1.68 -20.22 3.07
CA GLN A 146 -1.02 -21.49 2.77
C GLN A 146 -0.97 -21.74 1.25
N GLU A 147 -2.08 -21.57 0.54
CA GLU A 147 -2.11 -21.73 -0.93
C GLU A 147 -1.17 -20.75 -1.62
N ALA A 148 -1.12 -19.49 -1.16
CA ALA A 148 -0.22 -18.48 -1.71
C ALA A 148 1.24 -18.88 -1.50
N ALA A 149 1.59 -19.33 -0.29
CA ALA A 149 2.95 -19.78 0.04
C ALA A 149 3.36 -21.01 -0.77
N GLU A 150 2.47 -21.99 -0.94
CA GLU A 150 2.70 -23.17 -1.76
C GLU A 150 2.92 -22.81 -3.23
N LEU A 151 2.11 -21.90 -3.77
CA LEU A 151 2.23 -21.45 -5.15
C LEU A 151 3.59 -20.75 -5.37
N VAL A 152 3.99 -19.84 -4.48
CA VAL A 152 5.30 -19.17 -4.56
C VAL A 152 6.45 -20.15 -4.38
N HIS A 153 6.29 -21.18 -3.55
CA HIS A 153 7.32 -22.18 -3.33
C HIS A 153 7.49 -23.13 -4.52
N LYS A 154 6.39 -23.52 -5.18
CA LYS A 154 6.37 -24.55 -6.23
C LYS A 154 6.75 -24.03 -7.61
N TYR A 155 6.43 -22.77 -7.94
CA TYR A 155 6.56 -22.24 -9.30
C TYR A 155 7.77 -21.30 -9.47
N PRO A 156 8.27 -21.11 -10.71
CA PRO A 156 9.36 -20.17 -10.98
C PRO A 156 9.04 -18.74 -10.54
N ARG A 157 10.07 -18.00 -10.10
CA ARG A 157 9.96 -16.58 -9.69
C ARG A 157 9.39 -15.70 -10.79
N ALA A 158 9.76 -15.96 -12.04
CA ALA A 158 9.27 -15.22 -13.19
C ALA A 158 7.75 -15.38 -13.35
N GLY A 159 7.03 -14.25 -13.28
CA GLY A 159 5.58 -14.20 -13.39
C GLY A 159 4.82 -14.71 -12.16
N ILE A 160 5.48 -14.86 -10.99
CA ILE A 160 4.84 -15.44 -9.82
C ILE A 160 3.65 -14.62 -9.29
N ALA A 161 3.78 -13.29 -9.26
CA ALA A 161 2.69 -12.39 -8.88
C ALA A 161 1.48 -12.53 -9.82
N LYS A 162 1.72 -12.61 -11.14
CA LYS A 162 0.67 -12.86 -12.14
C LYS A 162 -0.05 -14.19 -11.91
N ARG A 163 0.66 -15.23 -11.46
CA ARG A 163 0.03 -16.52 -11.11
C ARG A 163 -0.85 -16.41 -9.87
N LEU A 164 -0.43 -15.68 -8.84
CA LEU A 164 -1.24 -15.42 -7.65
C LEU A 164 -2.53 -14.66 -8.02
N ILE A 165 -2.42 -13.61 -8.83
CA ILE A 165 -3.58 -12.84 -9.34
C ILE A 165 -4.52 -13.76 -10.13
N LYS A 166 -3.97 -14.57 -11.05
CA LYS A 166 -4.79 -15.50 -11.84
C LYS A 166 -5.52 -16.52 -10.96
N LYS A 167 -4.87 -17.05 -9.92
CA LYS A 167 -5.49 -17.97 -8.95
C LYS A 167 -6.65 -17.28 -8.22
N ALA A 168 -6.44 -16.06 -7.70
CA ALA A 168 -7.49 -15.30 -7.01
C ALA A 168 -8.70 -15.04 -7.93
N LEU A 169 -8.46 -14.55 -9.15
CA LEU A 169 -9.52 -14.30 -10.12
C LEU A 169 -10.26 -15.59 -10.55
N THR A 170 -9.56 -16.72 -10.64
CA THR A 170 -10.18 -18.01 -10.92
C THR A 170 -11.11 -18.44 -9.78
N GLU A 171 -10.69 -18.27 -8.53
CA GLU A 171 -11.53 -18.55 -7.36
C GLU A 171 -12.70 -17.57 -7.25
N ALA A 172 -12.50 -16.29 -7.56
CA ALA A 172 -13.57 -15.29 -7.65
C ALA A 172 -14.62 -15.69 -8.69
N ALA A 173 -14.19 -16.09 -9.89
CA ALA A 173 -15.09 -16.56 -10.94
C ALA A 173 -15.88 -17.80 -10.48
N ARG A 174 -15.21 -18.77 -9.86
CA ARG A 174 -15.83 -19.98 -9.32
C ARG A 174 -16.90 -19.66 -8.27
N LYS A 175 -16.63 -18.75 -7.33
CA LYS A 175 -17.59 -18.30 -6.31
C LYS A 175 -18.84 -17.66 -6.96
N ASN A 176 -18.66 -17.00 -8.09
CA ASN A 176 -19.74 -16.38 -8.87
C ASN A 176 -20.32 -17.28 -9.98
N ARG A 177 -20.05 -18.59 -9.94
CA ARG A 177 -20.57 -19.59 -10.89
C ARG A 177 -20.29 -19.25 -12.37
N MET A 178 -19.12 -18.70 -12.65
CA MET A 178 -18.66 -18.40 -14.00
C MET A 178 -17.21 -18.83 -14.20
N THR A 179 -16.76 -18.82 -15.46
CA THR A 179 -15.38 -19.09 -15.84
C THR A 179 -14.50 -17.84 -15.71
N TYR A 180 -13.19 -18.04 -15.61
CA TYR A 180 -12.21 -16.96 -15.61
C TYR A 180 -12.31 -16.08 -16.88
N ALA A 181 -12.56 -16.68 -18.04
CA ALA A 181 -12.71 -15.95 -19.30
C ALA A 181 -13.96 -15.05 -19.28
N GLU A 182 -15.09 -15.57 -18.79
CA GLU A 182 -16.32 -14.78 -18.64
C GLU A 182 -16.13 -13.63 -17.66
N LEU A 183 -15.43 -13.85 -16.54
CA LEU A 183 -15.12 -12.81 -15.56
C LEU A 183 -14.30 -11.67 -16.18
N LEU A 184 -13.26 -11.98 -16.97
CA LEU A 184 -12.44 -10.98 -17.65
C LEU A 184 -13.22 -10.16 -18.70
N GLN A 185 -14.24 -10.76 -19.31
CA GLN A 185 -15.10 -10.11 -20.30
C GLN A 185 -16.18 -9.23 -19.67
N ARG A 186 -16.40 -9.30 -18.34
CA ARG A 186 -17.38 -8.45 -17.68
C ARG A 186 -16.96 -6.97 -17.76
N THR A 187 -17.87 -6.17 -18.29
CA THR A 187 -17.80 -4.71 -18.22
C THR A 187 -18.16 -4.24 -16.79
N PRO A 188 -17.73 -3.02 -16.40
CA PRO A 188 -18.00 -2.47 -15.07
C PRO A 188 -19.49 -2.50 -14.67
N PRO A 189 -19.82 -2.62 -13.37
CA PRO A 189 -18.89 -2.58 -12.23
C PRO A 189 -18.24 -3.94 -11.93
N ARG A 190 -16.91 -4.02 -12.07
CA ARG A 190 -16.11 -5.24 -11.80
C ARG A 190 -16.05 -5.61 -10.31
N ARG A 191 -16.22 -4.60 -9.45
CA ARG A 191 -16.24 -4.72 -7.98
C ARG A 191 -17.38 -5.55 -7.41
N GLN A 192 -18.36 -5.92 -8.22
CA GLN A 192 -19.38 -6.89 -7.81
C GLN A 192 -18.82 -8.32 -7.72
N PHE A 193 -17.69 -8.61 -8.36
CA PHE A 193 -17.14 -9.96 -8.44
C PHE A 193 -15.83 -10.14 -7.66
N HIS A 194 -14.96 -9.12 -7.63
CA HIS A 194 -13.72 -9.09 -6.87
C HIS A 194 -13.26 -7.64 -6.65
N ASP A 195 -12.48 -7.39 -5.60
CA ASP A 195 -11.83 -6.10 -5.37
C ASP A 195 -10.55 -5.92 -6.20
N ASP A 196 -9.94 -4.75 -6.16
CA ASP A 196 -8.66 -4.46 -6.82
C ASP A 196 -7.53 -5.34 -6.19
N ILE A 197 -6.83 -6.11 -7.03
CA ILE A 197 -5.81 -7.08 -6.60
C ILE A 197 -4.41 -6.54 -6.90
N SER A 198 -3.64 -6.28 -5.85
CA SER A 198 -2.22 -5.93 -5.93
C SER A 198 -1.39 -6.98 -5.21
N VAL A 199 -0.28 -7.42 -5.79
CA VAL A 199 0.59 -8.47 -5.22
C VAL A 199 2.06 -8.14 -5.47
N ILE A 200 2.86 -8.21 -4.42
CA ILE A 200 4.32 -8.10 -4.46
C ILE A 200 4.93 -9.30 -3.75
N VAL A 201 5.87 -9.98 -4.41
CA VAL A 201 6.60 -11.12 -3.86
C VAL A 201 8.08 -10.76 -3.77
N LEU A 202 8.62 -10.72 -2.56
CA LEU A 202 10.04 -10.45 -2.31
C LEU A 202 10.74 -11.77 -2.00
N PHE A 203 11.78 -12.10 -2.76
CA PHE A 203 12.62 -13.27 -2.47
C PHE A 203 13.84 -12.84 -1.64
N LEU A 204 14.07 -13.55 -0.54
CA LEU A 204 15.15 -13.24 0.40
C LEU A 204 16.41 -14.01 0.01
N ASP A 205 17.50 -13.29 -0.20
CA ASP A 205 18.83 -13.87 -0.37
C ASP A 205 19.64 -13.70 0.91
N HIS A 206 19.70 -14.77 1.72
CA HIS A 206 20.43 -14.79 2.98
C HIS A 206 21.94 -14.55 2.85
N LYS A 207 22.53 -14.81 1.67
CA LYS A 207 23.96 -14.53 1.43
C LYS A 207 24.22 -13.04 1.26
N LEU A 208 23.24 -12.30 0.77
CA LEU A 208 23.30 -10.85 0.60
C LEU A 208 22.82 -10.10 1.86
N LEU A 209 22.01 -10.73 2.71
CA LEU A 209 21.60 -10.16 4.00
C LEU A 209 22.73 -10.15 5.03
N SER A 210 23.66 -11.11 4.98
CA SER A 210 24.79 -11.20 5.91
C SER A 210 25.97 -10.29 5.54
N LYS A 211 26.04 -9.83 4.30
CA LYS A 211 27.04 -8.86 3.83
C LYS A 211 26.37 -7.49 3.77
N GLN A 212 26.81 -6.51 4.57
CA GLN A 212 26.43 -5.09 4.45
C GLN A 212 26.92 -4.51 3.12
N THR A 213 26.39 -5.01 2.02
CA THR A 213 26.77 -4.63 0.66
C THR A 213 25.88 -3.47 0.26
N SER A 214 26.45 -2.35 -0.16
CA SER A 214 25.68 -1.26 -0.77
C SER A 214 25.03 -1.79 -2.05
N VAL A 215 23.72 -1.99 -2.03
CA VAL A 215 22.94 -2.31 -3.22
C VAL A 215 22.43 -1.00 -3.79
N THR A 216 22.48 -0.83 -5.12
CA THR A 216 21.87 0.32 -5.80
C THR A 216 20.42 0.47 -5.34
N GLU A 217 20.08 1.65 -4.84
CA GLU A 217 18.72 1.97 -4.42
C GLU A 217 17.77 1.80 -5.61
N LEU A 218 16.76 0.94 -5.45
CA LEU A 218 15.75 0.69 -6.47
C LEU A 218 14.39 1.00 -5.88
N SER A 219 13.87 2.18 -6.19
CA SER A 219 12.47 2.54 -5.94
C SER A 219 11.65 2.19 -7.18
N VAL A 220 10.66 1.30 -7.03
CA VAL A 220 9.77 0.92 -8.13
C VAL A 220 8.35 1.31 -7.75
N ARG A 221 7.74 2.19 -8.55
CA ARG A 221 6.34 2.58 -8.41
C ARG A 221 5.48 1.61 -9.22
N GLY A 222 4.34 1.20 -8.66
CA GLY A 222 3.34 0.42 -9.39
C GLY A 222 2.84 1.21 -10.60
N PHE A 223 2.84 0.58 -11.77
CA PHE A 223 2.26 1.10 -13.01
C PHE A 223 0.98 0.33 -13.33
N THR A 224 -0.07 1.05 -13.71
CA THR A 224 -1.17 0.45 -14.49
C THR A 224 -0.60 0.03 -15.85
N GLU A 225 -1.04 -1.07 -16.44
CA GLU A 225 -0.66 -1.47 -17.81
C GLU A 225 -1.09 -0.39 -18.83
N ASN A 226 -0.27 0.66 -18.95
CA ASN A 226 -0.10 1.55 -20.09
C ASN A 226 1.38 1.91 -20.02
N ALA A 227 2.13 1.38 -20.98
CA ALA A 227 3.57 1.46 -21.04
C ALA A 227 3.99 2.89 -21.36
N ASP A 228 4.30 3.68 -20.32
CA ASP A 228 5.12 4.87 -20.46
C ASP A 228 6.09 4.92 -19.27
N ALA A 229 7.36 5.23 -19.58
CA ALA A 229 8.37 5.54 -18.59
C ALA A 229 8.01 6.87 -17.91
N SER A 230 8.14 6.93 -16.58
CA SER A 230 7.86 8.15 -15.83
C SER A 230 8.98 9.17 -16.03
N ASP A 231 8.64 10.32 -16.61
CA ASP A 231 9.56 11.41 -16.96
C ASP A 231 9.72 12.44 -15.81
N PHE A 232 9.95 11.96 -14.59
CA PHE A 232 10.11 12.84 -13.42
C PHE A 232 11.59 13.10 -13.15
N SER A 233 12.07 14.25 -13.61
CA SER A 233 13.35 14.82 -13.20
C SER A 233 13.22 15.43 -11.80
N PHE A 234 13.95 14.88 -10.82
CA PHE A 234 14.20 15.61 -9.59
C PHE A 234 15.41 16.52 -9.85
N VAL A 235 15.08 17.81 -10.02
CA VAL A 235 15.90 19.02 -9.88
C VAL A 235 17.40 18.80 -9.67
N ASP A 236 18.18 19.19 -10.69
CA ASP A 236 19.62 19.39 -10.63
C ASP A 236 20.01 20.27 -9.44
N GLY A 237 20.98 19.80 -8.67
CA GLY A 237 21.57 20.58 -7.60
C GLY A 237 22.54 19.77 -6.78
N ILE A 238 23.67 19.39 -7.39
CA ILE A 238 25.03 19.38 -6.83
C ILE A 238 25.97 18.96 -7.97
N GLU A 239 26.41 19.93 -8.76
CA GLU A 239 27.75 19.93 -9.35
C GLU A 239 28.27 21.37 -9.36
N ALA A 240 29.19 21.66 -8.45
CA ALA A 240 30.39 22.47 -8.68
C ALA A 240 31.04 22.80 -7.33
N ASN A 241 32.07 22.03 -6.96
CA ASN A 241 33.37 22.60 -6.60
C ASN A 241 34.36 21.47 -6.32
N ARG A 242 35.09 21.10 -7.38
CA ARG A 242 36.45 20.57 -7.31
C ARG A 242 37.32 21.35 -8.27
N SER A 243 37.99 22.36 -7.74
CA SER A 243 39.36 22.76 -8.04
C SER A 243 39.78 23.79 -7.02
#